data_AF-W4N9M6-F1
#
_entry.id   AF-W4N9M6-F1
#
_cell.length_a   1.000
_cell.length_b   1.000
_cell.length_c   1.000
_cell.angle_alpha   90.00
_cell.angle_beta   90.00
_cell.angle_gamma   90.00
#
_symmetry.space_group_name_H-M   'P 1'
#
loop_
_entity.id
_entity.type
_entity.pdbx_description
1 polymer ?
#
loop_
_entity_poly.entity_id
_entity_poly.type
_entity_poly.pdbx_seq_one_letter_code
_entity_poly.pdbx_strand_id
1 'polypeptide(L)'
;MKAEVVIVSRLARHGGTMLIPVGELADRCASDWVGLDDVRFASAVLPDDGLRAEFDRLVDADEDSQSVWDAFYDRVHGFAKSMTLERLVDWFVALHDPATILNVHYGADGVEYLDPECTMGDDD
;
A
#
# COMPACT_ATOMS: atom_id res chain seq x y z
N MET A 1 -7.50 -20.18 13.69
CA MET A 1 -6.67 -19.31 12.84
C MET A 1 -6.55 -17.98 13.56
N LYS A 2 -5.34 -17.54 13.90
CA LYS A 2 -5.13 -16.17 14.39
C LYS A 2 -5.40 -15.25 13.18
N ALA A 3 -6.19 -14.20 13.36
CA ALA A 3 -6.39 -13.21 12.31
C ALA A 3 -5.05 -12.49 12.08
N GLU A 4 -4.52 -12.56 10.87
CA GLU A 4 -3.33 -11.83 10.46
C GLU A 4 -3.75 -10.39 10.14
N VAL A 5 -3.17 -9.43 10.86
CA VAL A 5 -3.56 -8.03 10.80
C VAL A 5 -2.31 -7.18 10.65
N VAL A 6 -2.37 -6.19 9.77
CA VAL A 6 -1.41 -5.08 9.68
C VAL A 6 -1.94 -3.93 10.50
N ILE A 7 -1.15 -3.49 11.47
CA ILE A 7 -1.41 -2.37 12.36
C ILE A 7 -0.54 -1.20 11.88
N VAL A 8 -1.19 -0.13 11.44
CA VAL A 8 -0.49 1.10 11.04
C VAL A 8 -0.86 2.22 11.98
N SER A 9 0.14 2.79 12.64
CA SER A 9 -0.03 3.98 13.49
C SER A 9 0.34 5.22 12.69
N ARG A 10 -0.57 6.20 12.59
CA ARG A 10 -0.33 7.44 11.84
C ARG A 10 -0.21 8.67 12.72
N LEU A 11 0.57 9.63 12.25
CA LEU A 11 0.76 10.98 12.79
C LEU A 11 -0.41 11.91 12.39
N ALA A 12 -1.66 11.49 12.57
CA ALA A 12 -2.78 12.41 12.41
C ALA A 12 -2.96 13.25 13.69
N ARG A 13 -3.50 14.48 13.58
CA ARG A 13 -3.85 15.37 14.71
C ARG A 13 -4.73 14.72 15.79
N HIS A 14 -5.30 13.55 15.49
CA HIS A 14 -5.89 12.61 16.44
C HIS A 14 -5.23 11.25 16.19
N GLY A 15 -4.25 10.86 17.01
CA GLY A 15 -3.51 9.59 16.85
C GLY A 15 -4.48 8.41 16.67
N GLY A 16 -4.37 7.74 15.52
CA GLY A 16 -5.28 6.66 15.13
C GLY A 16 -4.48 5.45 14.68
N THR A 17 -4.80 4.31 15.30
CA THR A 17 -4.29 3.00 14.88
C THR A 17 -5.26 2.41 13.86
N MET A 18 -4.77 2.10 12.67
CA MET A 18 -5.52 1.41 11.63
C MET A 18 -5.22 -0.08 11.69
N LEU A 19 -6.25 -0.91 11.80
CA LEU A 19 -6.16 -2.37 11.75
C LEU A 19 -6.67 -2.82 10.38
N ILE A 20 -5.81 -3.42 9.58
CA ILE A 20 -6.12 -3.91 8.24
C ILE A 20 -5.96 -5.43 8.23
N PRO A 21 -7.02 -6.21 7.95
CA PRO A 21 -6.87 -7.64 7.75
C PRO A 21 -5.88 -7.90 6.60
N VAL A 22 -4.95 -8.84 6.77
CA VAL A 22 -3.94 -9.15 5.74
C VAL A 22 -4.60 -9.51 4.39
N GLY A 23 -5.70 -10.25 4.43
CA GLY A 23 -6.48 -10.60 3.23
C GLY A 23 -7.11 -9.41 2.50
N GLU A 24 -7.23 -8.25 3.14
CA GLU A 24 -7.80 -7.01 2.57
C GLU A 24 -6.71 -6.00 2.16
N LEU A 25 -5.45 -6.23 2.54
CA LEU A 25 -4.37 -5.25 2.33
C LEU A 25 -4.12 -4.98 0.85
N ALA A 26 -4.14 -6.01 0.00
CA ALA A 26 -3.95 -5.86 -1.45
C ALA A 26 -5.03 -4.97 -2.07
N ASP A 27 -6.30 -5.27 -1.77
CA ASP A 27 -7.46 -4.53 -2.29
C ASP A 27 -7.45 -3.09 -1.77
N ARG A 28 -7.02 -2.90 -0.52
CA ARG A 28 -6.84 -1.57 0.09
C ARG A 28 -5.77 -0.76 -0.61
N CYS A 29 -4.57 -1.32 -0.82
CA CYS A 29 -3.47 -0.62 -1.48
C CYS A 29 -3.85 -0.21 -2.91
N ALA A 30 -4.45 -1.13 -3.67
CA ALA A 30 -4.91 -0.84 -5.03
C ALA A 30 -5.97 0.27 -5.05
N SER A 31 -6.92 0.24 -4.11
CA SER A 31 -7.97 1.27 -4.01
C SER A 31 -7.39 2.63 -3.59
N ASP A 32 -6.48 2.66 -2.62
CA ASP A 32 -5.81 3.90 -2.18
C ASP A 32 -4.96 4.50 -3.31
N TRP A 33 -4.30 3.66 -4.12
CA TRP A 33 -3.55 4.09 -5.30
C TRP A 33 -4.44 4.71 -6.38
N VAL A 34 -5.58 4.09 -6.70
CA VAL A 34 -6.57 4.65 -7.66
C VAL A 34 -7.12 6.00 -7.19
N GLY A 35 -7.19 6.22 -5.87
CA GLY A 35 -7.64 7.47 -5.27
C GLY A 35 -6.61 8.60 -5.26
N LEU A 36 -5.40 8.41 -5.79
CA LEU A 36 -4.37 9.44 -5.81
C LEU A 36 -4.66 10.50 -6.89
N ASP A 37 -4.72 11.77 -6.48
CA ASP A 37 -4.86 12.90 -7.41
C ASP A 37 -3.54 13.29 -8.10
N ASP A 38 -2.39 13.05 -7.46
CA ASP A 38 -1.08 13.40 -8.02
C ASP A 38 -0.56 12.29 -8.94
N VAL A 39 -0.66 12.51 -10.24
CA VAL A 39 -0.21 11.58 -11.29
C VAL A 39 1.27 11.23 -11.19
N ARG A 40 2.14 12.18 -10.81
CA ARG A 40 3.58 11.91 -10.68
C ARG A 40 3.85 11.01 -9.49
N PHE A 41 3.14 11.24 -8.39
CA PHE A 41 3.22 10.38 -7.23
C PHE A 41 2.64 8.99 -7.52
N ALA A 42 1.48 8.91 -8.17
CA ALA A 42 0.85 7.66 -8.57
C ALA A 42 1.79 6.79 -9.43
N SER A 43 2.49 7.38 -10.40
CA SER A 43 3.53 6.69 -11.17
C SER A 43 4.69 6.19 -10.29
N ALA A 44 5.23 7.09 -9.45
CA ALA A 44 6.41 6.79 -8.63
C ALA A 44 6.18 5.62 -7.67
N VAL A 45 4.99 5.53 -7.08
CA VAL A 45 4.66 4.52 -6.06
C VAL A 45 4.12 3.22 -6.64
N LEU A 46 4.03 3.05 -7.96
CA LEU A 46 3.62 1.76 -8.54
C LEU A 46 4.62 0.65 -8.14
N PRO A 47 4.12 -0.55 -7.78
CA PRO A 47 4.94 -1.61 -7.17
C PRO A 47 5.76 -2.42 -8.18
N ASP A 48 5.64 -2.12 -9.48
CA ASP A 48 6.31 -2.80 -10.58
C ASP A 48 6.68 -1.81 -11.69
N ASP A 49 7.88 -1.97 -12.24
CA ASP A 49 8.38 -1.09 -13.30
C ASP A 49 7.59 -1.23 -14.62
N GLY A 50 7.03 -2.42 -14.89
CA GLY A 50 6.18 -2.66 -16.04
C GLY A 50 4.83 -1.96 -15.90
N LEU A 51 4.20 -2.05 -14.72
CA LEU A 51 3.00 -1.26 -14.41
C LEU A 51 3.27 0.24 -14.50
N ARG A 52 4.42 0.71 -13.98
CA ARG A 52 4.83 2.11 -14.07
C ARG A 52 4.96 2.56 -15.52
N ALA A 53 5.69 1.82 -16.35
CA ALA A 53 5.89 2.16 -17.74
C ALA A 53 4.60 2.17 -18.55
N GLU A 54 3.66 1.25 -18.24
CA GLU A 54 2.33 1.27 -18.86
C GLU A 54 1.51 2.48 -18.40
N PHE A 55 1.49 2.79 -17.11
CA PHE A 55 0.82 3.98 -16.58
C PHE A 55 1.34 5.26 -17.22
N ASP A 56 2.66 5.46 -17.23
CA ASP A 56 3.29 6.64 -17.82
C ASP A 56 2.92 6.77 -19.30
N ARG A 57 2.89 5.66 -20.03
CA ARG A 57 2.47 5.66 -21.44
C ARG A 57 1.01 6.07 -21.63
N LEU A 58 0.11 5.61 -20.77
CA LEU A 58 -1.32 5.96 -20.84
C LEU A 58 -1.51 7.45 -20.54
N VAL A 59 -0.81 7.96 -19.52
CA VAL A 59 -0.80 9.40 -19.18
C VAL A 59 -0.22 10.24 -20.32
N ASP A 60 0.95 9.87 -20.86
CA ASP A 60 1.61 10.60 -21.94
C ASP A 60 0.78 10.62 -23.23
N ALA A 61 -0.05 9.58 -23.44
CA ALA A 61 -0.98 9.50 -24.55
C ALA A 61 -2.26 10.33 -24.36
N ASP A 62 -2.45 10.95 -23.19
CA ASP A 62 -3.70 11.59 -22.78
C ASP A 62 -4.90 10.63 -22.95
N GLU A 63 -4.71 9.36 -22.59
CA GLU A 63 -5.71 8.31 -22.79
C GLU A 63 -6.99 8.64 -22.02
N ASP A 64 -8.12 8.70 -22.73
CA ASP A 64 -9.43 9.05 -22.18
C ASP A 64 -10.39 7.85 -22.09
N SER A 65 -10.01 6.69 -22.63
CA SER A 65 -10.86 5.52 -22.62
C SER A 65 -10.96 4.89 -21.23
N GLN A 66 -12.16 5.00 -20.63
CA GLN A 66 -12.46 4.36 -19.35
C GLN A 66 -12.16 2.86 -19.35
N SER A 67 -12.47 2.16 -20.44
CA SER A 67 -12.20 0.71 -20.54
C SER A 67 -10.71 0.35 -20.52
N VAL A 68 -9.85 1.23 -21.01
CA VAL A 68 -8.40 1.03 -20.97
C VAL A 68 -7.89 1.22 -19.55
N TRP A 69 -8.37 2.27 -18.87
CA TRP A 69 -8.08 2.52 -17.46
C TRP A 69 -8.60 1.41 -16.55
N ASP A 70 -9.84 0.95 -16.74
CA ASP A 70 -10.41 -0.17 -15.98
C ASP A 70 -9.56 -1.44 -16.13
N ALA A 71 -9.13 -1.76 -17.35
CA ALA A 71 -8.25 -2.90 -17.60
C ALA A 71 -6.86 -2.74 -16.99
N PHE A 72 -6.35 -1.51 -16.89
CA PHE A 72 -5.10 -1.22 -16.20
C PHE A 72 -5.26 -1.38 -14.68
N TYR A 73 -6.35 -0.87 -14.11
CA TYR A 73 -6.66 -1.01 -12.69
C TYR A 73 -6.83 -2.48 -12.28
N ASP A 74 -7.49 -3.29 -13.10
CA ASP A 74 -7.59 -4.73 -12.88
C ASP A 74 -6.21 -5.41 -12.81
N ARG A 75 -5.24 -4.96 -13.62
CA ARG A 75 -3.87 -5.49 -13.58
C ARG A 75 -3.13 -5.05 -12.33
N VAL A 76 -3.24 -3.78 -11.93
CA VAL A 76 -2.66 -3.28 -10.67
C VAL A 76 -3.20 -4.12 -9.50
N HIS A 77 -4.51 -4.35 -9.47
CA HIS A 77 -5.18 -5.14 -8.44
C HIS A 77 -4.76 -6.61 -8.47
N GLY A 78 -4.65 -7.20 -9.66
CA GLY A 78 -4.16 -8.57 -9.85
C GLY A 78 -2.70 -8.73 -9.40
N PHE A 79 -1.85 -7.75 -9.70
CA PHE A 79 -0.46 -7.73 -9.27
C PHE A 79 -0.38 -7.64 -7.75
N ALA A 80 -1.12 -6.72 -7.13
CA ALA A 80 -1.20 -6.56 -5.68
C ALA A 80 -1.56 -7.88 -4.97
N LYS A 81 -2.57 -8.60 -5.47
CA LYS A 81 -2.98 -9.90 -4.92
C LYS A 81 -1.91 -10.99 -5.02
N SER A 82 -0.97 -10.85 -5.93
CA SER A 82 0.14 -11.80 -6.11
C SER A 82 1.39 -11.46 -5.28
N MET A 83 1.43 -10.27 -4.69
CA MET A 83 2.58 -9.80 -3.90
C MET A 83 2.67 -10.55 -2.57
N THR A 84 3.89 -10.66 -2.05
CA THR A 84 4.09 -11.08 -0.66
C THR A 84 3.57 -10.02 0.30
N LEU A 85 3.23 -10.43 1.53
CA LEU A 85 2.78 -9.49 2.56
C LEU A 85 3.78 -8.37 2.81
N GLU A 86 5.08 -8.69 2.89
CA GLU A 86 6.15 -7.69 3.07
C GLU A 86 6.09 -6.61 1.98
N ARG A 87 6.02 -7.02 0.70
CA ARG A 87 5.95 -6.05 -0.40
C ARG A 87 4.65 -5.24 -0.40
N LEU A 88 3.53 -5.83 0.05
CA LEU A 88 2.27 -5.10 0.20
C LEU A 88 2.36 -4.05 1.32
N VAL A 89 3.03 -4.38 2.41
CA VAL A 89 3.28 -3.45 3.51
C VAL A 89 4.17 -2.29 3.05
N ASP A 90 5.27 -2.58 2.36
CA ASP A 90 6.14 -1.55 1.76
C ASP A 90 5.35 -0.63 0.82
N TRP A 91 4.49 -1.21 -0.03
CA TRP A 91 3.68 -0.42 -0.94
C TRP A 91 2.65 0.44 -0.20
N PHE A 92 2.00 -0.10 0.83
CA PHE A 92 1.11 0.67 1.70
C PHE A 92 1.82 1.86 2.35
N VAL A 93 3.03 1.66 2.85
CA VAL A 93 3.84 2.73 3.44
C VAL A 93 4.17 3.80 2.41
N ALA A 94 4.57 3.40 1.20
CA ALA A 94 4.84 4.32 0.11
C ALA A 94 3.60 5.14 -0.29
N LEU A 95 2.40 4.55 -0.30
CA LEU A 95 1.15 5.21 -0.66
C LEU A 95 0.72 6.32 0.32
N HIS A 96 1.03 6.14 1.61
CA HIS A 96 0.51 7.02 2.67
C HIS A 96 1.56 7.99 3.23
N ASP A 97 2.70 8.12 2.54
CA ASP A 97 3.88 8.88 2.96
C ASP A 97 4.49 8.36 4.28
N PRO A 98 5.74 7.86 4.26
CA PRO A 98 6.37 7.28 5.45
C PRO A 98 6.52 8.28 6.59
N ALA A 99 6.64 9.59 6.33
CA ALA A 99 6.77 10.58 7.39
C ALA A 99 5.45 10.81 8.16
N THR A 100 4.31 10.33 7.63
CA THR A 100 3.04 10.33 8.35
C THR A 100 2.76 9.01 9.07
N ILE A 101 3.59 7.98 8.88
CA ILE A 101 3.47 6.69 9.51
C ILE A 101 4.49 6.59 10.64
N LEU A 102 4.01 6.38 11.86
CA LEU A 102 4.84 6.27 13.04
C LEU A 102 5.43 4.88 13.19
N ASN A 103 4.60 3.85 13.03
CA ASN A 103 4.98 2.45 13.19
C ASN A 103 4.09 1.57 12.31
N VAL A 104 4.66 0.51 11.75
CA VAL A 104 3.93 -0.57 11.10
C VAL A 104 4.26 -1.89 11.79
N HIS A 105 3.21 -2.58 12.25
CA HIS A 105 3.33 -3.92 12.82
C HIS A 105 2.50 -4.87 11.97
N TYR A 106 3.04 -6.02 11.59
CA TYR A 106 2.23 -7.06 10.96
C TYR A 106 2.63 -8.44 11.47
N GLY A 107 1.61 -9.25 11.74
CA GLY A 107 1.78 -10.63 12.19
C GLY A 107 1.27 -11.58 11.11
N ALA A 108 2.14 -12.48 10.65
CA ALA A 108 1.77 -13.57 9.74
C ALA A 108 2.19 -14.92 10.32
N ASP A 109 1.31 -15.92 10.27
CA ASP A 109 1.55 -17.28 10.79
C ASP A 109 2.07 -17.36 12.25
N GLY A 110 1.78 -16.35 13.07
CA GLY A 110 2.26 -16.28 14.46
C GLY A 110 3.68 -15.74 14.64
N VAL A 111 4.29 -15.23 13.56
CA VAL A 111 5.53 -14.44 13.58
C VAL A 111 5.16 -12.96 13.49
N GLU A 112 5.57 -12.17 14.48
CA GLU A 112 5.41 -10.72 14.50
C GLU A 112 6.63 -10.07 13.84
N TYR A 113 6.40 -9.30 12.79
CA TYR A 113 7.43 -8.49 12.13
C TYR A 113 7.29 -7.06 12.62
N LEU A 114 8.30 -6.62 13.38
CA LEU A 114 8.49 -5.26 13.84
C LEU A 114 9.40 -4.54 12.84
N ASP A 115 9.01 -3.34 12.43
CA ASP A 115 9.94 -2.42 11.79
C ASP A 115 11.17 -2.20 12.72
N PRO A 116 12.42 -2.23 12.24
CA PRO A 116 13.59 -2.06 13.10
C PRO A 116 13.67 -0.69 13.79
N GLU A 117 12.92 0.32 13.33
CA GLU A 117 12.77 1.61 14.01
C GLU A 117 11.64 1.62 15.06
N CYS A 118 10.83 0.55 15.15
CA CYS A 118 9.94 0.31 16.29
C CYS A 118 10.76 -0.07 17.52
N THR A 119 11.33 0.91 18.21
CA THR A 119 11.53 0.75 19.65
C THR A 119 10.13 0.72 20.28
N MET A 120 9.62 -0.47 20.61
CA MET A 120 8.65 -0.54 21.70
C MET A 120 9.34 0.13 22.88
N GLY A 121 8.90 1.33 23.23
CA GLY A 121 9.34 1.92 24.48
C GLY A 121 9.04 0.89 25.56
N ASP A 122 10.07 0.44 26.26
CA ASP A 122 9.90 -0.33 27.48
C ASP A 122 9.01 0.52 28.40
N ASP A 123 7.72 0.17 28.47
CA ASP A 123 6.79 0.74 29.44
C ASP A 123 7.12 0.03 30.78
N ASP A 124 7.89 0.72 31.62
CA ASP A 124 8.11 0.41 33.05
C ASP A 124 7.00 1.04 33.91
#